data_AF-A0A4U1D4R8-F1
#
_entry.id   AF-A0A4U1D4R8-F1
#
_cell.length_a   1.000
_cell.length_b   1.000
_cell.length_c   1.000
_cell.angle_alpha   90.00
_cell.angle_beta   90.00
_cell.angle_gamma   90.00
#
_symmetry.space_group_name_H-M   'P 1'
#
loop_
_entity.id
_entity.type
_entity.pdbx_description
1 polymer ?
#
loop_
_entity_poly.entity_id
_entity_poly.type
_entity_poly.pdbx_seq_one_letter_code
_entity_poly.pdbx_strand_id
1 'polypeptide(L)'
;MKRALLSILFICTLVGCGTNDSELPTNNQAEETEKDEIVQPNEHEDQHEEVEDEKNPNEYENTEYGFVFSLPESWKGYRIVEERWEGLGITEEQSGKVVETGPQIVIRHPQWTEETPRQDIPIMIFTLEHWEALQKEEYSVGAAPIKPKELGRNDEYVFALPARYNFAFPLGFEEVEEILNGNPLKPIK
;
A
#
# COMPACT_ATOMS: atom_id res chain seq x y z
N MET A 1 -40.68 -36.89 -7.38
CA MET A 1 -40.63 -37.66 -6.11
C MET A 1 -39.18 -37.78 -5.66
N LYS A 2 -38.81 -37.11 -4.58
CA LYS A 2 -37.71 -37.43 -3.64
C LYS A 2 -37.92 -36.50 -2.44
N ARG A 3 -38.26 -37.09 -1.29
CA ARG A 3 -38.40 -36.46 0.03
C ARG A 3 -37.31 -37.02 0.94
N ALA A 4 -36.67 -36.17 1.73
CA ALA A 4 -36.11 -36.40 3.07
C ALA A 4 -35.61 -35.01 3.55
N LEU A 5 -36.22 -34.31 4.51
CA LEU A 5 -36.17 -34.46 5.99
C LEU A 5 -34.75 -34.67 6.54
N LEU A 6 -34.27 -34.06 7.63
CA LEU A 6 -34.74 -33.06 8.60
C LEU A 6 -33.58 -32.90 9.61
N SER A 7 -33.28 -31.66 10.02
CA SER A 7 -32.68 -31.18 11.30
C SER A 7 -31.41 -31.81 11.90
N ILE A 8 -30.54 -30.97 12.46
CA ILE A 8 -30.35 -30.84 13.92
C ILE A 8 -29.52 -29.58 14.23
N LEU A 9 -30.08 -28.77 15.11
CA LEU A 9 -29.54 -27.59 15.78
C LEU A 9 -28.64 -28.05 16.94
N PHE A 10 -27.45 -27.49 17.11
CA PHE A 10 -26.68 -27.64 18.34
C PHE A 10 -26.27 -26.26 18.87
N ILE A 11 -26.96 -25.85 19.93
CA ILE A 11 -26.63 -24.72 20.80
C ILE A 11 -25.89 -25.30 22.00
N CYS A 12 -24.70 -24.80 22.30
CA CYS A 12 -24.06 -24.94 23.60
C CYS A 12 -23.53 -23.58 24.05
N THR A 13 -24.18 -23.00 25.06
CA THR A 13 -23.67 -21.97 25.97
C THR A 13 -22.87 -22.61 27.10
N LEU A 14 -21.96 -21.84 27.73
CA LEU A 14 -21.44 -21.88 29.12
C LEU A 14 -20.17 -20.97 29.13
N VAL A 15 -20.14 -19.74 29.68
CA VAL A 15 -20.09 -19.25 31.09
C VAL A 15 -18.88 -19.74 31.90
N GLY A 16 -18.10 -18.79 32.46
CA GLY A 16 -17.19 -18.95 33.61
C GLY A 16 -15.87 -18.18 33.47
N CYS A 17 -15.78 -16.91 33.90
CA CYS A 17 -15.32 -16.41 35.23
C CYS A 17 -13.90 -16.84 35.66
N GLY A 18 -13.01 -15.86 35.84
CA GLY A 18 -11.72 -16.00 36.51
C GLY A 18 -11.12 -14.64 36.87
N THR A 19 -11.39 -14.19 38.09
CA THR A 19 -10.88 -12.98 38.77
C THR A 19 -9.41 -13.15 39.17
N ASN A 20 -8.61 -12.09 39.08
CA ASN A 20 -7.37 -11.95 39.84
C ASN A 20 -7.17 -10.48 40.24
N ASP A 21 -7.61 -10.11 41.43
CA ASP A 21 -7.12 -8.94 42.16
C ASP A 21 -6.14 -9.45 43.23
N SER A 22 -4.96 -8.85 43.30
CA SER A 22 -4.05 -9.02 44.44
C SER A 22 -3.38 -7.69 44.73
N GLU A 23 -3.80 -7.13 45.86
CA GLU A 23 -3.30 -5.91 46.47
C GLU A 23 -1.88 -6.09 47.01
N LEU A 24 -1.09 -5.01 46.90
CA LEU A 24 0.10 -4.74 47.72
C LEU A 24 -0.30 -4.56 49.20
N PRO A 25 0.66 -4.70 50.14
CA PRO A 25 0.99 -3.48 50.90
C PRO A 25 2.48 -3.31 51.31
N THR A 26 2.91 -2.04 51.25
CA THR A 26 3.75 -1.23 52.17
C THR A 26 4.88 -1.88 53.02
N ASN A 27 6.03 -1.20 53.18
CA ASN A 27 6.23 -0.11 54.17
C ASN A 27 7.71 0.34 54.37
N ASN A 28 7.93 1.67 54.45
CA ASN A 28 8.84 2.50 55.29
C ASN A 28 10.39 2.36 55.26
N GLN A 29 11.14 3.43 54.89
CA GLN A 29 11.79 4.51 55.72
C GLN A 29 12.97 4.01 56.60
N ALA A 30 14.14 4.64 56.77
CA ALA A 30 14.70 5.98 56.47
C ALA A 30 16.27 5.97 56.62
N GLU A 31 16.97 6.98 56.04
CA GLU A 31 18.15 7.79 56.51
C GLU A 31 19.30 7.14 57.35
N GLU A 32 20.62 7.37 57.17
CA GLU A 32 21.44 8.60 56.98
C GLU A 32 22.86 8.31 56.39
N THR A 33 23.44 9.39 55.83
CA THR A 33 24.81 9.79 55.41
C THR A 33 26.10 9.07 55.87
N GLU A 34 27.12 8.99 54.98
CA GLU A 34 28.48 9.59 55.17
C GLU A 34 29.36 9.62 53.87
N LYS A 35 29.90 10.82 53.60
CA LYS A 35 31.12 11.33 52.90
C LYS A 35 31.86 10.62 51.76
N ASP A 36 32.17 11.48 50.77
CA ASP A 36 33.43 11.71 50.05
C ASP A 36 34.20 10.53 49.44
N GLU A 37 34.04 10.37 48.12
CA GLU A 37 35.17 10.07 47.24
C GLU A 37 35.01 10.79 45.90
N ILE A 38 36.02 11.59 45.56
CA ILE A 38 36.15 12.29 44.28
C ILE A 38 36.64 11.27 43.25
N VAL A 39 35.83 10.96 42.25
CA VAL A 39 36.28 10.27 41.02
C VAL A 39 35.93 11.13 39.81
N GLN A 40 36.95 11.29 38.97
CA GLN A 40 37.04 12.10 37.76
C GLN A 40 35.99 11.72 36.70
N PRO A 41 35.71 12.61 35.73
CA PRO A 41 34.58 12.46 34.82
C PRO A 41 34.87 11.37 33.80
N ASN A 42 34.07 10.30 33.82
CA ASN A 42 33.95 9.44 32.65
C ASN A 42 33.02 10.12 31.66
N GLU A 43 33.61 10.38 30.50
CA GLU A 43 33.02 10.86 29.28
C GLU A 43 31.71 10.11 29.02
N HIS A 44 30.60 10.86 29.05
CA HIS A 44 29.31 10.39 28.60
C HIS A 44 29.40 10.37 27.08
N GLU A 45 29.80 9.23 26.53
CA GLU A 45 29.74 8.95 25.11
C GLU A 45 28.29 9.18 24.67
N ASP A 46 28.12 10.19 23.81
CA ASP A 46 26.92 10.44 23.02
C ASP A 46 26.48 9.13 22.37
N GLN A 47 25.45 8.50 22.92
CA GLN A 47 24.63 7.57 22.18
C GLN A 47 23.75 8.40 21.26
N HIS A 48 24.34 8.79 20.12
CA HIS A 48 23.57 9.10 18.92
C HIS A 48 22.78 7.84 18.57
N GLU A 49 21.53 7.74 19.06
CA GLU A 49 20.51 6.92 18.42
C GLU A 49 20.32 7.51 17.01
N GLU A 50 20.98 6.91 16.03
CA GLU A 50 20.49 6.96 14.67
C GLU A 50 19.10 6.30 14.69
N VAL A 51 18.06 7.15 14.73
CA VAL A 51 16.71 6.72 14.42
C VAL A 51 16.74 6.32 12.95
N GLU A 52 17.06 5.05 12.70
CA GLU A 52 16.76 4.42 11.43
C GLU A 52 15.25 4.60 11.23
N ASP A 53 14.88 5.39 10.24
CA ASP A 53 13.51 5.55 9.78
C ASP A 53 12.98 4.14 9.50
N GLU A 54 12.16 3.58 10.41
CA GLU A 54 11.62 2.23 10.32
C GLU A 54 10.72 2.19 9.07
N LYS A 55 11.33 1.95 7.92
CA LYS A 55 10.63 1.77 6.67
C LYS A 55 9.75 0.55 6.84
N ASN A 56 8.46 0.76 7.00
CA ASN A 56 7.49 -0.32 7.10
C ASN A 56 7.66 -1.21 5.86
N PRO A 57 8.14 -2.46 6.01
CA PRO A 57 8.52 -3.29 4.85
C PRO A 57 7.31 -3.66 3.97
N ASN A 58 6.11 -3.42 4.47
CA ASN A 58 4.84 -3.68 3.82
C ASN A 58 4.22 -2.42 3.20
N GLU A 59 4.98 -1.33 3.10
CA GLU A 59 4.52 -0.11 2.44
C GLU A 59 5.51 0.31 1.35
N TYR A 60 4.95 0.84 0.27
CA TYR A 60 5.69 1.57 -0.73
C TYR A 60 5.35 3.05 -0.60
N GLU A 61 6.32 3.84 -0.17
CA GLU A 61 6.22 5.29 -0.18
C GLU A 61 6.90 5.87 -1.41
N ASN A 62 6.18 6.74 -2.12
CA ASN A 62 6.70 7.57 -3.19
C ASN A 62 6.56 9.04 -2.79
N THR A 63 7.67 9.62 -2.32
CA THR A 63 7.72 11.03 -1.91
C THR A 63 7.78 12.00 -3.08
N GLU A 64 8.18 11.55 -4.29
CA GLU A 64 8.19 12.36 -5.51
C GLU A 64 6.77 12.77 -5.92
N TYR A 65 5.85 11.81 -5.96
CA TYR A 65 4.46 12.04 -6.35
C TYR A 65 3.51 12.18 -5.15
N GLY A 66 3.97 11.88 -3.93
CA GLY A 66 3.23 12.14 -2.69
C GLY A 66 2.13 11.12 -2.41
N PHE A 67 2.48 9.82 -2.42
CA PHE A 67 1.57 8.76 -1.97
C PHE A 67 2.29 7.63 -1.20
N VAL A 68 1.52 6.91 -0.40
CA VAL A 68 1.87 5.62 0.19
C VAL A 68 0.96 4.55 -0.38
N PHE A 69 1.47 3.35 -0.61
CA PHE A 69 0.72 2.18 -1.04
C PHE A 69 0.98 1.03 -0.08
N SER A 70 -0.05 0.59 0.66
CA SER A 70 0.04 -0.54 1.57
C SER A 70 -0.02 -1.88 0.81
N LEU A 71 0.88 -2.79 1.16
CA LEU A 71 1.03 -4.11 0.57
C LEU A 71 0.92 -5.20 1.65
N PRO A 72 0.42 -6.39 1.30
CA PRO A 72 0.40 -7.50 2.24
C PRO A 72 1.81 -8.10 2.42
N GLU A 73 1.98 -8.89 3.47
CA GLU A 73 3.23 -9.58 3.78
C GLU A 73 3.77 -10.43 2.62
N SER A 74 2.89 -11.01 1.80
CA SER A 74 3.26 -11.80 0.61
C SER A 74 4.03 -11.00 -0.44
N TRP A 75 3.96 -9.67 -0.39
CA TRP A 75 4.65 -8.76 -1.31
C TRP A 75 6.00 -8.27 -0.79
N LYS A 76 6.46 -8.73 0.39
CA LYS A 76 7.81 -8.42 0.86
C LYS A 76 8.86 -8.79 -0.19
N GLY A 77 9.75 -7.85 -0.48
CA GLY A 77 10.73 -7.97 -1.56
C GLY A 77 10.20 -7.58 -2.94
N TYR A 78 9.07 -6.88 -3.02
CA TYR A 78 8.61 -6.24 -4.26
C TYR A 78 9.71 -5.33 -4.84
N ARG A 79 9.64 -5.09 -6.14
CA ARG A 79 10.53 -4.13 -6.82
C ARG A 79 9.71 -3.02 -7.45
N ILE A 80 10.33 -1.86 -7.64
CA ILE A 80 9.73 -0.78 -8.40
C ILE A 80 10.33 -0.77 -9.81
N VAL A 81 9.45 -0.73 -10.80
CA VAL A 81 9.81 -0.53 -12.21
C VAL A 81 9.16 0.77 -12.66
N GLU A 82 9.98 1.67 -13.19
CA GLU A 82 9.53 2.94 -13.74
C GLU A 82 9.29 2.79 -15.24
N GLU A 83 8.10 3.20 -15.66
CA GLU A 83 7.64 3.13 -17.03
C GLU A 83 6.96 4.45 -17.42
N ARG A 84 6.39 4.49 -18.62
CA ARG A 84 5.60 5.62 -19.11
C ARG A 84 4.30 5.12 -19.70
N TRP A 85 3.22 5.85 -19.47
CA TRP A 85 1.99 5.69 -20.24
C TRP A 85 2.00 6.63 -21.45
N GLU A 86 1.30 6.24 -22.51
CA GLU A 86 1.12 7.02 -23.72
C GLU A 86 -0.37 7.36 -23.91
N GLY A 87 -0.64 8.64 -24.15
CA GLY A 87 -1.94 9.16 -24.55
C GLY A 87 -2.00 9.27 -26.06
N LEU A 88 -2.99 8.62 -26.65
CA LEU A 88 -3.20 8.57 -28.09
C LEU A 88 -4.26 9.59 -28.52
N GLY A 89 -3.96 10.34 -29.58
CA GLY A 89 -4.93 11.24 -30.18
C GLY A 89 -6.12 10.47 -30.74
N ILE A 90 -7.33 10.99 -30.54
CA ILE A 90 -8.57 10.36 -31.01
C ILE A 90 -9.21 11.10 -32.20
N THR A 91 -8.71 12.28 -32.55
CA THR A 91 -9.14 13.04 -33.73
C THR A 91 -8.67 12.36 -35.01
N GLU A 92 -9.33 12.58 -36.14
CA GLU A 92 -8.92 11.97 -37.43
C GLU A 92 -7.46 12.30 -37.80
N GLU A 93 -7.00 13.52 -37.51
CA GLU A 93 -5.63 13.96 -37.83
C GLU A 93 -4.56 13.34 -36.91
N GLN A 94 -4.91 13.08 -35.66
CA GLN A 94 -3.99 12.60 -34.62
C GLN A 94 -4.24 11.13 -34.24
N SER A 95 -5.17 10.46 -34.93
CA SER A 95 -5.59 9.10 -34.61
C SER A 95 -4.40 8.14 -34.49
N GLY A 96 -4.24 7.56 -33.31
CA GLY A 96 -3.18 6.60 -33.01
C GLY A 96 -1.77 7.20 -32.87
N LYS A 97 -1.62 8.52 -32.96
CA LYS A 97 -0.36 9.20 -32.62
C LYS A 97 -0.28 9.44 -31.12
N VAL A 98 0.90 9.29 -30.55
CA VAL A 98 1.17 9.72 -29.18
C VAL A 98 1.12 11.25 -29.13
N VAL A 99 0.16 11.77 -28.38
CA VAL A 99 -0.05 13.22 -28.17
C VAL A 99 0.27 13.63 -26.73
N GLU A 100 0.21 12.68 -25.79
CA GLU A 100 0.54 12.88 -24.38
C GLU A 100 1.37 11.72 -23.84
N THR A 101 2.14 11.97 -22.80
CA THR A 101 2.84 10.90 -22.06
C THR A 101 2.98 11.27 -20.59
N GLY A 102 3.09 10.27 -19.72
CA GLY A 102 3.38 10.53 -18.32
C GLY A 102 3.96 9.33 -17.59
N PRO A 103 4.35 9.51 -16.31
CA PRO A 103 4.98 8.46 -15.52
C PRO A 103 4.00 7.32 -15.21
N GLN A 104 4.51 6.09 -15.23
CA GLN A 104 3.83 4.92 -14.68
C GLN A 104 4.78 4.22 -13.71
N ILE A 105 4.30 3.98 -12.49
CA ILE A 105 5.00 3.19 -11.50
C ILE A 105 4.43 1.77 -11.53
N VAL A 106 5.27 0.76 -11.60
CA VAL A 106 4.87 -0.64 -11.53
C VAL A 106 5.47 -1.25 -10.27
N ILE A 107 4.61 -1.64 -9.33
CA ILE A 107 5.01 -2.45 -8.18
C ILE A 107 5.07 -3.90 -8.67
N ARG A 108 6.29 -4.37 -8.91
CA ARG A 108 6.62 -5.69 -9.45
C ARG A 108 6.51 -6.74 -8.36
N HIS A 109 5.68 -7.76 -8.59
CA HIS A 109 5.50 -8.86 -7.64
C HIS A 109 6.85 -9.55 -7.35
N PRO A 110 7.18 -9.89 -6.09
CA PRO A 110 8.50 -10.45 -5.72
C PRO A 110 8.85 -11.74 -6.46
N GLN A 111 7.85 -12.57 -6.73
CA GLN A 111 7.98 -13.84 -7.48
C GLN A 111 7.78 -13.72 -9.01
N TRP A 112 7.74 -12.50 -9.57
CA TRP A 112 7.60 -12.32 -11.01
C TRP A 112 8.85 -12.76 -11.76
N THR A 113 8.67 -13.50 -12.87
CA THR A 113 9.73 -13.83 -13.84
C THR A 113 9.21 -13.70 -15.27
N GLU A 114 10.12 -13.63 -16.25
CA GLU A 114 9.73 -13.63 -17.68
C GLU A 114 9.03 -14.93 -18.10
N GLU A 115 9.43 -16.05 -17.52
CA GLU A 115 8.86 -17.38 -17.78
C GLU A 115 7.49 -17.57 -17.11
N THR A 116 7.28 -16.93 -15.96
CA THR A 116 6.04 -17.02 -15.18
C THR A 116 5.67 -15.62 -14.70
N PRO A 117 5.13 -14.78 -15.61
CA PRO A 117 4.73 -13.44 -15.26
C PRO A 117 3.56 -13.51 -14.27
N ARG A 118 3.75 -12.89 -13.12
CA ARG A 118 2.70 -12.64 -12.14
C ARG A 118 2.06 -11.27 -12.37
N GLN A 119 0.86 -11.06 -11.86
CA GLN A 119 0.22 -9.75 -11.93
C GLN A 119 1.01 -8.74 -11.10
N ASP A 120 1.46 -7.67 -11.76
CA ASP A 120 1.99 -6.48 -11.09
C ASP A 120 0.85 -5.50 -10.74
N ILE A 121 1.17 -4.51 -9.92
CA ILE A 121 0.28 -3.37 -9.63
C ILE A 121 0.81 -2.13 -10.36
N PRO A 122 0.24 -1.77 -11.52
CA PRO A 122 0.58 -0.53 -12.21
C PRO A 122 -0.20 0.67 -11.63
N ILE A 123 0.48 1.79 -11.49
CA ILE A 123 -0.04 3.08 -11.03
C ILE A 123 0.38 4.14 -12.04
N MET A 124 -0.55 4.60 -12.86
CA MET A 124 -0.35 5.74 -13.74
C MET A 124 -0.44 7.03 -12.94
N ILE A 125 0.51 7.93 -13.17
CA ILE A 125 0.57 9.25 -12.56
C ILE A 125 0.11 10.28 -13.59
N PHE A 126 -0.96 10.99 -13.29
CA PHE A 126 -1.50 12.07 -14.10
C PHE A 126 -1.33 13.39 -13.36
N THR A 127 -0.96 14.47 -14.05
CA THR A 127 -1.23 15.81 -13.54
C THR A 127 -2.74 16.05 -13.54
N LEU A 128 -3.21 17.05 -12.79
CA LEU A 128 -4.64 17.42 -12.83
C LEU A 128 -5.10 17.77 -14.25
N GLU A 129 -4.27 18.47 -15.02
CA GLU A 129 -4.55 18.83 -16.42
C GLU A 129 -4.66 17.59 -17.32
N HIS A 130 -3.70 16.66 -17.23
CA HIS A 130 -3.77 15.40 -17.96
C HIS A 130 -5.06 14.64 -17.62
N TRP A 131 -5.38 14.52 -16.34
CA TRP A 131 -6.59 13.82 -15.91
C TRP A 131 -7.86 14.47 -16.46
N GLU A 132 -7.97 15.80 -16.39
CA GLU A 132 -9.12 16.51 -16.93
C GLU A 132 -9.27 16.33 -18.45
N ALA A 133 -8.19 16.46 -19.21
CA ALA A 133 -8.18 16.26 -20.65
C ALA A 133 -8.58 14.81 -21.02
N LEU A 134 -8.11 13.81 -20.26
CA LEU A 134 -8.55 12.43 -20.40
C LEU A 134 -10.04 12.26 -20.10
N GLN A 135 -10.58 12.93 -19.08
CA GLN A 135 -12.02 12.90 -18.79
C GLN A 135 -12.85 13.56 -19.89
N LYS A 136 -12.35 14.63 -20.51
CA LYS A 136 -12.96 15.32 -21.66
C LYS A 136 -12.79 14.57 -22.98
N GLU A 137 -12.11 13.42 -22.97
CA GLU A 137 -11.86 12.60 -24.16
C GLU A 137 -11.04 13.36 -25.21
N GLU A 138 -10.11 14.20 -24.78
CA GLU A 138 -9.18 14.89 -25.68
C GLU A 138 -8.10 13.93 -26.21
N TYR A 139 -7.79 12.89 -25.44
CA TYR A 139 -6.95 11.75 -25.81
C TYR A 139 -7.43 10.48 -25.08
N SER A 140 -6.94 9.31 -25.49
CA SER A 140 -7.19 8.04 -24.79
C SER A 140 -5.89 7.41 -24.29
N VAL A 141 -5.94 6.73 -23.14
CA VAL A 141 -4.81 5.93 -22.65
C VAL A 141 -5.13 4.46 -22.83
N GLY A 142 -4.34 3.79 -23.67
CA GLY A 142 -4.61 2.43 -24.12
C GLY A 142 -5.76 2.35 -25.14
N ALA A 143 -6.01 1.13 -25.62
CA ALA A 143 -7.02 0.84 -26.65
C ALA A 143 -8.38 0.40 -26.08
N ALA A 144 -8.53 0.38 -24.75
CA ALA A 144 -9.76 -0.10 -24.12
C ALA A 144 -10.87 0.96 -24.19
N PRO A 145 -12.15 0.58 -24.39
CA PRO A 145 -13.28 1.51 -24.39
C PRO A 145 -13.70 1.94 -22.96
N ILE A 146 -12.80 1.79 -21.99
CA ILE A 146 -13.01 2.17 -20.59
C ILE A 146 -11.79 2.98 -20.14
N LYS A 147 -12.03 4.01 -19.32
CA LYS A 147 -10.98 4.88 -18.80
C LYS A 147 -10.20 4.18 -17.66
N PRO A 148 -8.96 4.61 -17.38
CA PRO A 148 -8.28 4.29 -16.14
C PRO A 148 -9.16 4.57 -14.91
N LYS A 149 -9.02 3.75 -13.86
CA LYS A 149 -9.75 3.89 -12.61
C LYS A 149 -8.92 4.69 -11.63
N GLU A 150 -9.47 5.77 -11.08
CA GLU A 150 -8.79 6.52 -10.02
C GLU A 150 -8.62 5.67 -8.75
N LEU A 151 -7.41 5.71 -8.19
CA LEU A 151 -7.01 5.09 -6.92
C LEU A 151 -6.95 6.13 -5.79
N GLY A 152 -6.63 7.38 -6.13
CA GLY A 152 -6.57 8.52 -5.22
C GLY A 152 -5.99 9.75 -5.91
N ARG A 153 -5.93 10.88 -5.21
CA ARG A 153 -5.34 12.11 -5.72
C ARG A 153 -4.81 12.99 -4.59
N ASN A 154 -3.87 13.86 -4.93
CA ASN A 154 -3.47 15.00 -4.11
C ASN A 154 -3.64 16.30 -4.90
N ASP A 155 -3.09 17.41 -4.40
CA ASP A 155 -3.21 18.74 -5.01
C ASP A 155 -2.46 18.88 -6.35
N GLU A 156 -1.58 17.94 -6.71
CA GLU A 156 -0.78 17.99 -7.94
C GLU A 156 -1.10 16.85 -8.92
N TYR A 157 -1.46 15.67 -8.40
CA TYR A 157 -1.54 14.43 -9.16
C TYR A 157 -2.82 13.63 -8.90
N VAL A 158 -3.24 12.90 -9.94
CA VAL A 158 -4.20 11.80 -9.84
C VAL A 158 -3.46 10.49 -10.07
N PHE A 159 -3.65 9.55 -9.15
CA PHE A 159 -3.12 8.19 -9.24
C PHE A 159 -4.21 7.28 -9.79
N ALA A 160 -3.91 6.56 -10.87
CA ALA A 160 -4.92 5.74 -11.52
C ALA A 160 -4.38 4.36 -11.94
N LEU A 161 -5.27 3.38 -11.90
CA LEU A 161 -5.07 2.04 -12.39
C LEU A 161 -5.39 2.00 -13.89
N PRO A 162 -4.51 1.45 -14.75
CA PRO A 162 -4.80 1.28 -16.17
C PRO A 162 -6.11 0.53 -16.41
N ALA A 163 -6.81 0.92 -17.47
CA ALA A 163 -7.96 0.17 -17.94
C ALA A 163 -7.55 -1.28 -18.24
N ARG A 164 -8.34 -2.24 -17.74
CA ARG A 164 -8.14 -3.67 -18.04
C ARG A 164 -6.75 -4.21 -17.68
N TYR A 165 -6.10 -3.66 -16.64
CA TYR A 165 -4.74 -4.01 -16.23
C TYR A 165 -4.50 -5.52 -15.99
N ASN A 166 -5.56 -6.27 -15.68
CA ASN A 166 -5.54 -7.72 -15.43
C ASN A 166 -6.26 -8.56 -16.50
N PHE A 167 -6.53 -8.01 -17.68
CA PHE A 167 -7.34 -8.68 -18.71
C PHE A 167 -6.72 -9.96 -19.28
N ALA A 168 -5.39 -10.12 -19.15
CA ALA A 168 -4.69 -11.35 -19.50
C ALA A 168 -4.82 -12.45 -18.43
N PHE A 169 -5.43 -12.15 -17.28
CA PHE A 169 -5.55 -13.04 -16.12
C PHE A 169 -4.21 -13.71 -15.73
N PRO A 170 -3.10 -12.95 -15.59
CA PRO A 170 -1.82 -13.53 -15.20
C PRO A 170 -1.88 -14.09 -13.78
N LEU A 171 -0.92 -14.95 -13.43
CA LEU A 171 -0.89 -15.57 -12.11
C LEU A 171 -0.91 -14.51 -10.99
N GLY A 172 -1.79 -14.67 -10.01
CA GLY A 172 -1.92 -13.74 -8.88
C GLY A 172 -2.77 -12.50 -9.16
N PHE A 173 -3.54 -12.45 -10.27
CA PHE A 173 -4.42 -11.32 -10.52
C PHE A 173 -5.53 -11.16 -9.47
N GLU A 174 -6.03 -12.26 -8.90
CA GLU A 174 -7.03 -12.20 -7.82
C GLU A 174 -6.46 -11.57 -6.55
N GLU A 175 -5.22 -11.90 -6.18
CA GLU A 175 -4.52 -11.27 -5.05
C GLU A 175 -4.40 -9.76 -5.26
N VAL A 176 -4.06 -9.33 -6.48
CA VAL A 176 -3.98 -7.90 -6.81
C VAL A 176 -5.36 -7.21 -6.75
N GLU A 177 -6.41 -7.86 -7.23
CA GLU A 177 -7.79 -7.36 -7.07
C GLU A 177 -8.16 -7.22 -5.59
N GLU A 178 -7.82 -8.20 -4.74
CA GLU A 178 -8.04 -8.13 -3.29
C GLU A 178 -7.31 -6.94 -2.65
N ILE A 179 -6.03 -6.74 -2.99
CA ILE A 179 -5.22 -5.60 -2.53
C ILE A 179 -5.90 -4.29 -2.92
N LEU A 180 -6.27 -4.13 -4.20
CA LEU A 180 -6.85 -2.88 -4.72
C LEU A 180 -8.25 -2.60 -4.16
N ASN A 181 -9.05 -3.63 -3.87
CA ASN A 181 -10.33 -3.49 -3.19
C ASN A 181 -10.19 -2.96 -1.76
N GLY A 182 -9.02 -3.12 -1.14
CA GLY A 182 -8.67 -2.53 0.15
C GLY A 182 -8.41 -1.01 0.14
N ASN A 183 -8.44 -0.35 -1.02
CA ASN A 183 -8.04 1.05 -1.20
C ASN A 183 -6.65 1.35 -0.60
N PRO A 184 -5.62 0.65 -1.08
CA PRO A 184 -4.29 0.60 -0.48
C PRO A 184 -3.49 1.89 -0.68
N LEU A 185 -3.86 2.70 -1.67
CA LEU A 185 -3.21 3.96 -1.97
C LEU A 185 -3.74 5.07 -1.04
N LYS A 186 -2.84 5.79 -0.39
CA LYS A 186 -3.11 6.98 0.41
C LYS A 186 -2.25 8.16 -0.08
N PRO A 187 -2.85 9.28 -0.49
CA PRO A 187 -2.09 10.50 -0.76
C PRO A 187 -1.48 11.05 0.54
N ILE A 188 -0.26 11.57 0.48
CA ILE A 188 0.47 12.14 1.63
C ILE A 188 0.96 13.57 1.40
N LYS A 189 0.62 14.16 0.25
CA LYS A 189 0.89 15.55 -0.10
C LYS A 189 -0.43 16.29 -0.28
#